data_AF-A0A067C4F1-F1
#
_entry.id   AF-A0A067C4F1-F1
#
_cell.length_a   1.000
_cell.length_b   1.000
_cell.length_c   1.000
_cell.angle_alpha   90.00
_cell.angle_beta   90.00
_cell.angle_gamma   90.00
#
_symmetry.space_group_name_H-M   'P 1'
#
loop_
_entity.id
_entity.type
_entity.pdbx_description
1 polymer ?
#
loop_
_entity_poly.entity_id
_entity_poly.type
_entity_poly.pdbx_seq_one_letter_code
_entity_poly.pdbx_strand_id
1 'polypeptide(L)'
;MGTNPKLEPNAWLVVLDLEAACGLDVPWYEKEIIEVRAIVVSVVQQTAIAEFHAYVRPATYTAPLDPLCLSLTGVTQAQVDAALPFRRVWKDLVAFCAPYERHGLVVSVDDWDVTTMLPAQCARDE
;
A
#
# COMPACT_ATOMS: atom_id res chain seq x y z
N MET A 1 40.13 -9.82 -15.48
CA MET A 1 39.41 -8.56 -15.23
C MET A 1 38.10 -8.93 -14.57
N GLY A 2 38.04 -8.89 -13.23
CA GLY A 2 36.78 -9.13 -12.52
C GLY A 2 35.86 -7.95 -12.76
N THR A 3 34.66 -8.21 -13.28
CA THR A 3 33.61 -7.20 -13.37
C THR A 3 33.26 -6.80 -11.95
N ASN A 4 33.75 -5.64 -11.52
CA ASN A 4 33.26 -5.00 -10.30
C ASN A 4 31.73 -4.89 -10.48
N PRO A 5 30.89 -5.52 -9.63
CA PRO A 5 29.45 -5.48 -9.82
C PRO A 5 29.01 -4.04 -9.57
N LYS A 6 28.99 -3.22 -10.62
CA LYS A 6 28.43 -1.88 -10.56
C LYS A 6 26.94 -2.04 -10.29
N LEU A 7 26.39 -1.18 -9.42
CA LEU A 7 24.95 -1.01 -9.29
C LEU A 7 24.37 -0.78 -10.70
N GLU A 8 23.50 -1.69 -11.12
CA GLU A 8 22.70 -1.48 -12.33
C GLU A 8 21.66 -0.39 -12.04
N PRO A 9 21.44 0.58 -12.94
CA PRO A 9 20.43 1.60 -12.74
C PRO A 9 19.04 0.98 -12.56
N ASN A 10 18.25 1.54 -11.64
CA ASN A 10 16.84 1.22 -11.55
C ASN A 10 16.09 1.91 -12.71
N ALA A 11 15.17 1.15 -13.32
CA ALA A 11 14.32 1.63 -14.40
C ALA A 11 12.97 2.13 -13.88
N TRP A 12 12.53 1.61 -12.73
CA TRP A 12 11.19 1.83 -12.19
C TRP A 12 11.24 2.28 -10.73
N LEU A 13 10.39 3.25 -10.39
CA LEU A 13 10.00 3.53 -9.02
C LEU A 13 8.56 3.05 -8.86
N VAL A 14 8.32 2.17 -7.89
CA VAL A 14 6.98 1.75 -7.47
C VAL A 14 6.66 2.54 -6.21
N VAL A 15 5.96 3.65 -6.36
CA VAL A 15 5.56 4.50 -5.24
C VAL A 15 4.32 3.90 -4.61
N LEU A 16 4.45 3.41 -3.38
CA LEU A 16 3.41 2.78 -2.58
C LEU A 16 2.87 3.78 -1.55
N ASP A 17 1.55 3.77 -1.39
CA ASP A 17 0.83 4.61 -0.44
C ASP A 17 -0.29 3.77 0.18
N LEU A 18 -0.37 3.73 1.51
CA LEU A 18 -1.29 2.90 2.27
C LEU A 18 -2.10 3.75 3.24
N GLU A 19 -3.41 3.78 3.06
CA GLU A 19 -4.29 4.36 4.06
C GLU A 19 -4.72 3.32 5.07
N ALA A 20 -4.82 3.75 6.33
CA ALA A 20 -5.23 2.90 7.44
C ALA A 20 -6.41 3.50 8.20
N ALA A 21 -7.27 2.63 8.74
CA ALA A 21 -8.28 3.01 9.69
C ALA A 21 -7.63 3.79 10.85
N CYS A 22 -8.16 4.97 11.15
CA CYS A 22 -7.63 5.86 12.17
C CYS A 22 -8.77 6.51 12.97
N GLY A 23 -8.42 7.31 13.98
CA GLY A 23 -9.37 7.88 14.93
C GLY A 23 -8.74 7.98 16.32
N LEU A 24 -9.24 8.92 17.13
CA LEU A 24 -8.71 9.17 18.48
C LEU A 24 -9.01 7.99 19.41
N ASP A 25 -10.17 7.36 19.22
CA ASP A 25 -10.64 6.24 20.03
C ASP A 25 -10.31 4.86 19.42
N VAL A 26 -9.68 4.83 18.24
CA VAL A 26 -9.27 3.58 17.59
C VAL A 26 -7.94 3.10 18.20
N PRO A 27 -7.90 1.97 18.92
CA PRO A 27 -6.65 1.46 19.48
C PRO A 27 -5.63 1.13 18.39
N TRP A 28 -4.33 1.19 18.74
CA TRP A 28 -3.24 0.86 17.82
C TRP A 28 -3.43 -0.50 17.13
N TYR A 29 -3.77 -1.53 17.91
CA TYR A 29 -3.92 -2.90 17.43
C TYR A 29 -5.18 -3.15 16.59
N GLU A 30 -6.08 -2.16 16.46
CA GLU A 30 -7.28 -2.25 15.62
C GLU A 30 -7.12 -1.49 14.28
N LYS A 31 -6.02 -0.75 14.10
CA LYS A 31 -5.74 -0.05 12.85
C LYS A 31 -5.42 -1.06 11.75
N GLU A 32 -6.19 -1.02 10.68
CA GLU A 32 -6.07 -1.89 9.51
C GLU A 32 -5.94 -1.06 8.24
N ILE A 33 -5.19 -1.56 7.27
CA ILE A 33 -5.10 -0.97 5.93
C ILE A 33 -6.49 -0.99 5.29
N ILE A 34 -6.95 0.16 4.78
CA ILE A 34 -8.26 0.36 4.15
C ILE A 34 -8.16 0.80 2.68
N GLU A 35 -6.97 1.22 2.23
CA GLU A 35 -6.70 1.56 0.84
C GLU A 35 -5.25 1.23 0.50
N VAL A 36 -5.04 0.73 -0.71
CA VAL A 36 -3.72 0.42 -1.28
C VAL A 36 -3.62 1.11 -2.62
N ARG A 37 -2.62 1.98 -2.76
CA ARG A 37 -2.28 2.62 -4.02
C ARG A 37 -0.83 2.36 -4.37
N ALA A 38 -0.57 2.10 -5.65
CA ALA A 38 0.78 2.10 -6.17
C ALA A 38 0.84 2.74 -7.54
N ILE A 39 1.79 3.65 -7.76
CA ILE A 39 2.09 4.17 -9.08
C ILE A 39 3.47 3.70 -9.53
N VAL A 40 3.60 3.38 -10.81
CA VAL A 40 4.88 3.02 -11.40
C VAL A 40 5.39 4.21 -12.21
N VAL A 41 6.55 4.72 -11.82
CA VAL A 41 7.23 5.82 -12.51
C VAL A 41 8.42 5.27 -13.29
N SER A 42 8.46 5.58 -14.59
CA SER A 42 9.63 5.32 -15.43
C SER A 42 10.72 6.33 -15.13
N VAL A 43 11.88 5.86 -14.66
CA VAL A 43 13.04 6.74 -14.36
C VAL A 43 13.55 7.44 -15.62
N VAL A 44 13.49 6.74 -16.76
CA VAL A 44 13.95 7.27 -18.05
C VAL A 44 12.99 8.34 -18.58
N GLN A 45 11.68 8.07 -18.52
CA GLN A 45 10.66 8.96 -19.09
C GLN A 45 10.17 10.03 -18.11
N GLN A 46 10.51 9.91 -16.82
CA GLN A 46 10.08 10.80 -15.75
C GLN A 46 8.56 10.97 -15.69
N THR A 47 7.83 9.88 -15.89
CA THR A 47 6.36 9.90 -15.95
C THR A 47 5.77 8.64 -15.32
N ALA A 48 4.56 8.76 -14.79
CA ALA A 48 3.78 7.62 -14.33
C ALA A 48 3.28 6.82 -15.55
N ILE A 49 3.51 5.51 -15.53
CA ILE A 49 3.19 4.61 -16.64
C ILE A 49 2.14 3.55 -16.29
N ALA A 50 1.88 3.36 -15.00
CA ALA A 50 0.85 2.44 -14.50
C ALA A 50 0.39 2.85 -13.11
N GLU A 51 -0.83 2.48 -12.76
CA GLU A 51 -1.44 2.72 -11.44
C GLU A 51 -2.20 1.47 -11.00
N PHE A 52 -2.07 1.16 -9.71
CA PHE A 52 -2.90 0.21 -8.98
C PHE A 52 -3.63 0.97 -7.89
N HIS A 53 -4.92 0.71 -7.76
CA HIS A 53 -5.76 1.29 -6.73
C HIS A 53 -6.80 0.27 -6.28
N ALA A 54 -6.87 0.00 -4.98
CA ALA A 54 -7.87 -0.86 -4.38
C ALA A 54 -8.19 -0.43 -2.96
N TYR A 55 -9.47 -0.54 -2.58
CA TYR A 55 -9.89 -0.49 -1.19
C TYR A 55 -9.75 -1.85 -0.53
N VAL A 56 -9.58 -1.85 0.79
CA VAL A 56 -9.42 -3.04 1.61
C VAL A 56 -10.52 -3.08 2.66
N ARG A 57 -11.15 -4.24 2.84
CA ARG A 57 -12.13 -4.45 3.90
C ARG A 57 -11.41 -4.88 5.19
N PRO A 58 -11.51 -4.11 6.29
CA PRO A 58 -10.97 -4.51 7.59
C PRO A 58 -11.55 -5.85 8.06
N ALA A 59 -10.74 -6.67 8.74
CA ALA A 59 -11.15 -7.96 9.26
C ALA A 59 -11.52 -7.91 10.74
N THR A 60 -10.85 -7.06 11.53
CA THR A 60 -11.01 -6.99 12.99
C THR A 60 -11.73 -5.74 13.47
N TYR A 61 -11.65 -4.67 12.70
CA TYR A 61 -12.32 -3.41 13.00
C TYR A 61 -13.82 -3.55 12.71
N THR A 62 -14.62 -3.75 13.75
CA THR A 62 -16.06 -4.04 13.64
C THR A 62 -16.97 -2.81 13.67
N ALA A 63 -16.42 -1.63 13.93
CA ALA A 63 -17.15 -0.37 13.93
C ALA A 63 -17.10 0.30 12.54
N PRO A 64 -18.02 1.23 12.24
CA PRO A 64 -17.82 2.16 11.12
C PRO A 64 -16.50 2.94 11.28
N LEU A 65 -15.90 3.32 10.16
CA LEU A 65 -14.72 4.18 10.15
C LEU A 65 -15.03 5.50 10.87
N ASP A 66 -14.09 5.96 11.69
CA ASP A 66 -14.21 7.22 12.40
C ASP A 66 -14.41 8.39 11.41
N PRO A 67 -15.30 9.38 11.69
CA PRO A 67 -15.48 10.53 10.82
C PRO A 67 -14.19 11.30 10.49
N LEU A 68 -13.24 11.35 11.42
CA LEU A 68 -11.91 11.92 11.18
C LEU A 68 -11.14 11.10 10.14
N CYS A 69 -11.20 9.77 10.22
CA CYS A 69 -10.59 8.88 9.24
C CYS A 69 -11.17 9.07 7.84
N LEU A 70 -12.50 9.16 7.73
CA LEU A 70 -13.17 9.45 6.46
C LEU A 70 -12.69 10.79 5.88
N SER A 71 -12.53 11.81 6.72
CA SER A 71 -12.10 13.15 6.30
C SER A 71 -10.62 13.23 5.91
N LEU A 72 -9.74 12.49 6.59
CA LEU A 72 -8.30 12.52 6.32
C LEU A 72 -7.94 11.73 5.08
N THR A 73 -8.53 10.54 4.93
CA THR A 73 -8.20 9.60 3.84
C THR A 73 -9.05 9.81 2.59
N GLY A 74 -10.27 10.36 2.76
CA GLY A 74 -11.26 10.43 1.69
C GLY A 74 -11.92 9.09 1.36
N VAL A 75 -11.53 8.00 2.03
CA VAL A 75 -12.20 6.70 1.97
C VAL A 75 -13.60 6.82 2.56
N THR A 76 -14.57 6.13 1.95
CA THR A 76 -15.95 6.05 2.43
C THR A 76 -16.26 4.69 3.01
N GLN A 77 -17.24 4.63 3.93
CA GLN A 77 -17.70 3.36 4.49
C GLN A 77 -18.15 2.37 3.40
N ALA A 78 -18.86 2.85 2.37
CA ALA A 78 -19.33 2.00 1.28
C ALA A 78 -18.20 1.37 0.46
N GLN A 79 -17.05 2.06 0.33
CA GLN A 79 -15.88 1.53 -0.37
C GLN A 79 -15.24 0.37 0.40
N VAL A 80 -15.04 0.51 1.72
CA VAL A 80 -14.47 -0.57 2.54
C VAL A 80 -15.45 -1.73 2.74
N ASP A 81 -16.75 -1.47 2.83
CA ASP A 81 -17.77 -2.51 2.97
C ASP A 81 -17.80 -3.44 1.74
N ALA A 82 -17.63 -2.86 0.54
CA ALA A 82 -17.63 -3.57 -0.73
C ALA A 82 -16.25 -4.16 -1.12
N ALA A 83 -15.20 -3.83 -0.35
CA ALA A 83 -13.83 -4.19 -0.68
C ALA A 83 -13.50 -5.67 -0.43
N LEU A 84 -12.39 -6.10 -1.02
CA LEU A 84 -11.81 -7.43 -0.79
C LEU A 84 -10.96 -7.42 0.50
N PRO A 85 -10.76 -8.58 1.15
CA PRO A 85 -9.83 -8.70 2.28
C PRO A 85 -8.38 -8.36 1.88
N PHE A 86 -7.59 -7.89 2.85
CA PHE A 86 -6.21 -7.43 2.64
C PHE A 86 -5.36 -8.42 1.85
N ARG A 87 -5.36 -9.71 2.23
CA ARG A 87 -4.54 -10.73 1.53
C ARG A 87 -4.83 -10.84 0.05
N ARG A 88 -6.09 -10.64 -0.35
CA ARG A 88 -6.46 -10.69 -1.76
C ARG A 88 -5.96 -9.46 -2.49
N VAL A 89 -6.20 -8.28 -1.94
CA VAL A 89 -5.74 -7.00 -2.51
C VAL A 89 -4.21 -6.99 -2.61
N TRP A 90 -3.50 -7.46 -1.58
CA TRP A 90 -2.05 -7.57 -1.56
C TRP A 90 -1.52 -8.50 -2.64
N LYS A 91 -2.16 -9.66 -2.86
CA LYS A 91 -1.81 -10.57 -3.96
C LYS A 91 -1.99 -9.90 -5.33
N ASP A 92 -3.07 -9.14 -5.49
CA ASP A 92 -3.35 -8.41 -6.73
C ASP A 92 -2.31 -7.28 -6.95
N LEU A 93 -1.89 -6.58 -5.88
CA LEU A 93 -0.79 -5.60 -5.93
C LEU A 93 0.54 -6.26 -6.32
N VAL A 94 0.90 -7.39 -5.71
CA VAL A 94 2.14 -8.11 -6.04
C VAL A 94 2.13 -8.54 -7.51
N ALA A 95 0.99 -9.04 -8.01
CA ALA A 95 0.85 -9.39 -9.42
C ALA A 95 0.97 -8.17 -10.35
N PHE A 96 0.44 -7.02 -9.94
CA PHE A 96 0.62 -5.74 -10.64
C PHE A 96 2.09 -5.31 -10.66
N CYS A 97 2.84 -5.49 -9.56
CA CYS A 97 4.25 -5.11 -9.45
C CYS A 97 5.21 -6.06 -10.18
N ALA A 98 4.80 -7.30 -10.46
CA ALA A 98 5.64 -8.35 -11.03
C ALA A 98 6.45 -7.94 -12.29
N PRO A 99 5.90 -7.17 -13.26
CA PRO A 99 6.66 -6.70 -14.43
C PRO A 99 7.80 -5.74 -14.09
N TYR A 100 7.76 -5.10 -12.92
CA TYR A 100 8.66 -4.02 -12.49
C TYR A 100 9.64 -4.46 -11.40
N GLU A 101 9.56 -5.70 -10.91
CA GLU A 101 10.45 -6.23 -9.86
C GLU A 101 11.92 -6.14 -10.26
N ARG A 102 12.22 -6.42 -11.53
CA ARG A 102 13.58 -6.31 -12.05
C ARG A 102 13.92 -4.84 -12.32
N HIS A 103 14.96 -4.32 -11.66
CA HIS A 103 15.37 -2.92 -11.71
C HIS A 103 14.30 -1.96 -11.14
N GLY A 104 13.41 -2.45 -10.29
CA GLY A 104 12.45 -1.62 -9.56
C GLY A 104 12.91 -1.31 -8.14
N LEU A 105 12.58 -0.11 -7.67
CA LEU A 105 12.63 0.23 -6.25
C LEU A 105 11.21 0.54 -5.76
N VAL A 106 10.85 -0.05 -4.61
CA VAL A 106 9.68 0.42 -3.86
C VAL A 106 10.06 1.70 -3.13
N VAL A 107 9.21 2.71 -3.24
CA VAL A 107 9.32 3.99 -2.54
C VAL A 107 8.03 4.17 -1.76
N SER A 108 8.09 4.48 -0.48
CA SER A 108 6.89 4.85 0.29
C SER A 108 6.79 6.36 0.45
N VAL A 109 5.58 6.85 0.76
CA VAL A 109 5.36 8.26 1.04
C VAL A 109 5.99 8.62 2.38
N ASP A 110 5.88 7.73 3.36
CA ASP A 110 6.55 7.87 4.65
C ASP A 110 6.96 6.51 5.27
N ASP A 111 7.54 6.58 6.47
CA ASP A 111 7.92 5.38 7.25
C ASP A 111 6.69 4.64 7.80
N TRP A 112 5.55 5.32 7.91
CA TRP A 112 4.34 4.74 8.46
C TRP A 112 3.81 3.62 7.57
N ASP A 113 3.84 3.79 6.25
CA ASP A 113 3.44 2.75 5.28
C ASP A 113 4.16 1.41 5.52
N VAL A 114 5.49 1.42 5.37
CA VAL A 114 6.29 0.19 5.21
C VAL A 114 6.96 -0.28 6.49
N THR A 115 7.19 0.63 7.45
CA THR A 115 7.84 0.29 8.73
C THR A 115 6.80 0.01 9.82
N THR A 116 5.58 0.53 9.67
CA THR A 116 4.56 0.44 10.73
C THR A 116 3.32 -0.33 10.30
N MET A 117 2.57 0.19 9.32
CA MET A 117 1.26 -0.38 8.96
C MET A 117 1.37 -1.69 8.21
N LEU A 118 2.23 -1.80 7.20
CA LEU A 118 2.38 -3.03 6.44
C LEU A 118 2.83 -4.21 7.31
N PRO A 119 3.85 -4.09 8.19
CA PRO A 119 4.21 -5.16 9.12
C PRO A 119 3.09 -5.50 10.10
N ALA A 120 2.39 -4.49 10.64
CA ALA A 120 1.28 -4.70 11.57
C ALA A 120 0.12 -5.45 10.90
N GLN A 121 -0.23 -5.09 9.66
CA GLN A 121 -1.26 -5.81 8.89
C GLN A 121 -0.80 -7.24 8.59
N CYS A 122 0.43 -7.44 8.10
CA CYS A 122 0.96 -8.76 7.79
C CYS A 122 1.04 -9.72 9.00
N ALA A 123 1.14 -9.18 10.22
CA ALA A 123 1.18 -9.97 11.45
C ALA A 123 -0.21 -10.49 11.88
N ARG A 124 -1.29 -10.02 11.26
CA ARG A 124 -2.66 -10.47 11.56
C ARG A 124 -2.94 -11.83 10.89
N ASP A 125 -3.66 -12.68 11.60
CA ASP A 125 -4.08 -13.99 11.10
C ASP A 125 -5.44 -13.85 10.39
N GLU A 126 -5.40 -13.26 9.21
CA GLU A 126 -6.57 -13.00 8.32
C GLU A 126 -6.64 -13.97 7.14
#